data_AF-A0A166BF95-F1
#
_entry.id   AF-A0A166BF95-F1
#
_cell.length_a   1.000
_cell.length_b   1.000
_cell.length_c   1.000
_cell.angle_alpha   90.00
_cell.angle_beta   90.00
_cell.angle_gamma   90.00
#
_symmetry.space_group_name_H-M   'P 1'
#
loop_
_entity.id
_entity.type
_entity.pdbx_description
1 polymer ?
#
loop_
_entity_poly.entity_id
_entity_poly.type
_entity_poly.pdbx_seq_one_letter_code
_entity_poly.pdbx_strand_id
1 'polypeptide(L)'
;MHLRKIVYEQDARETELRTQLAETERRLIVVTRDLEESRSFVAKEDSDAKELITAFNDVNEAVDDLAYLISEAFDQHDLSFALADETIRPALAVVPDFLKSLLKVSYKNDGAVEDVLGPMICCLLHCNLFQHIFALWSPGISSGRHHACLSLYELVRAREPQDRAARWRSMTYQNCDPGRDDARLAATIAETFFELLAASVKPLLPESSTFDFTALAAKFTSTVNKIALNAIRLQDKAKATYLSFDYEFFLAQYGVPFERTTYEASDKVTHWKFQRSSDTIPAGEYQDIILAPTALGLLATKGTLGPKGEISRSVKVVMRAKALVGRCTYVPRSPTKDEPPPNQE
;
A
#
# COMPACT_ATOMS: atom_id res chain seq x y z
N MET A 1 15.03 78.83 5.44
CA MET A 1 13.98 77.77 5.52
C MET A 1 14.19 76.64 4.53
N HIS A 2 14.56 76.90 3.27
CA HIS A 2 14.69 75.88 2.22
C HIS A 2 15.73 74.77 2.53
N LEU A 3 16.91 75.13 3.04
CA LEU A 3 17.97 74.17 3.41
C LEU A 3 17.54 73.18 4.51
N ARG A 4 16.76 73.61 5.50
CA ARG A 4 16.26 72.71 6.55
C ARG A 4 15.27 71.68 6.01
N LYS A 5 14.47 72.07 5.00
CA LYS A 5 13.54 71.16 4.33
C LYS A 5 14.29 70.09 3.54
N ILE A 6 15.35 70.48 2.83
CA ILE A 6 16.20 69.55 2.06
C ILE A 6 16.90 68.54 2.98
N VAL A 7 17.45 68.99 4.11
CA VAL A 7 18.08 68.09 5.10
C VAL A 7 17.06 67.11 5.69
N TYR A 8 15.86 67.59 6.04
CA TYR A 8 14.81 66.72 6.60
C TYR A 8 14.31 65.68 5.57
N GLU A 9 14.18 66.06 4.30
CA GLU A 9 13.82 65.15 3.22
C GLU A 9 14.94 64.13 2.93
N GLN A 10 16.21 64.53 3.06
CA GLN A 10 17.35 63.59 2.97
C GLN A 10 17.38 62.60 4.13
N ASP A 11 17.20 63.05 5.37
CA ASP A 11 17.20 62.19 6.56
C ASP A 11 16.04 61.18 6.53
N ALA A 12 14.85 61.62 6.08
CA ALA A 12 13.69 60.75 5.91
C ALA A 12 13.97 59.67 4.85
N ARG A 13 14.55 60.05 3.71
CA ARG A 13 14.93 59.11 2.64
C ARG A 13 16.02 58.15 3.06
N GLU A 14 17.00 58.61 3.84
CA GLU A 14 18.05 57.75 4.39
C GLU A 14 17.46 56.70 5.36
N THR A 15 16.51 57.12 6.21
CA THR A 15 15.83 56.21 7.15
C THR A 15 14.99 55.17 6.41
N GLU A 16 14.28 55.56 5.36
CA GLU A 16 13.51 54.66 4.50
C GLU A 16 14.43 53.61 3.83
N LEU A 17 15.54 54.06 3.23
CA LEU A 17 16.52 53.18 2.59
C LEU A 17 17.15 52.19 3.58
N ARG A 18 17.47 52.63 4.81
CA ARG A 18 17.98 51.73 5.86
C ARG A 18 16.97 50.66 6.27
N THR A 19 15.68 51.02 6.30
CA THR A 19 14.62 50.07 6.63
C THR A 19 14.43 49.04 5.52
N GLN A 20 14.44 49.48 4.25
CA GLN A 20 14.39 48.59 3.09
C GLN A 20 15.62 47.67 3.00
N LEU A 21 16.81 48.18 3.35
CA LEU A 21 18.03 47.39 3.43
C LEU A 21 17.90 46.29 4.50
N ALA A 22 17.46 46.65 5.72
CA ALA A 22 17.28 45.69 6.79
C ALA A 22 16.22 44.61 6.47
N GLU A 23 15.15 44.99 5.74
CA GLU A 23 14.14 44.04 5.28
C GLU A 23 14.69 43.10 4.20
N THR A 24 15.45 43.63 3.24
CA THR A 24 16.08 42.80 2.20
C THR A 24 17.13 41.86 2.79
N GLU A 25 17.94 42.31 3.73
CA GLU A 25 18.91 41.46 4.47
C GLU A 25 18.20 40.32 5.21
N ARG A 26 17.10 40.59 5.93
CA ARG A 26 16.31 39.55 6.59
C ARG A 26 15.75 38.53 5.59
N ARG A 27 15.22 38.99 4.46
CA ARG A 27 14.74 38.09 3.39
C ARG A 27 15.89 37.26 2.83
N LEU A 28 17.06 37.86 2.62
CA LEU A 28 18.25 37.16 2.11
C LEU A 28 18.72 36.07 3.07
N ILE A 29 18.72 36.34 4.38
CA ILE A 29 19.04 35.34 5.42
C ILE A 29 18.05 34.17 5.35
N VAL A 30 16.74 34.45 5.28
CA VAL A 30 15.71 33.40 5.18
C VAL A 30 15.90 32.57 3.92
N VAL A 31 16.08 33.22 2.76
CA VAL A 31 16.31 32.53 1.47
C VAL A 31 17.60 31.71 1.50
N THR A 32 18.67 32.23 2.10
CA THR A 32 19.96 31.51 2.18
C THR A 32 19.82 30.27 3.05
N ARG A 33 19.14 30.37 4.20
CA ARG A 33 18.84 29.22 5.06
C ARG A 33 17.97 28.19 4.32
N ASP A 34 16.92 28.64 3.65
CA ASP A 34 16.04 27.77 2.88
C ASP A 34 16.80 27.08 1.72
N LEU A 35 17.80 27.74 1.13
CA LEU A 35 18.63 27.21 0.04
C LEU A 35 19.68 26.21 0.55
N GLU A 36 20.28 26.45 1.73
CA GLU A 36 21.13 25.48 2.41
C GLU A 36 20.35 24.25 2.84
N GLU A 37 19.16 24.44 3.42
CA GLU A 37 18.21 23.36 3.74
C GLU A 37 17.85 22.57 2.49
N SER A 38 17.52 23.25 1.37
CA SER A 38 17.22 22.62 0.08
C SER A 38 18.39 21.83 -0.51
N ARG A 39 19.63 22.33 -0.39
CA ARG A 39 20.83 21.62 -0.86
C ARG A 39 21.12 20.38 -0.01
N SER A 40 20.96 20.49 1.31
CA SER A 40 21.11 19.34 2.21
C SER A 40 20.05 18.26 1.96
N PHE A 41 18.86 18.68 1.56
CA PHE A 41 17.73 17.80 1.21
C PHE A 41 18.05 16.95 -0.02
N VAL A 42 18.58 17.56 -1.09
CA VAL A 42 18.94 16.85 -2.33
C VAL A 42 20.09 15.85 -2.11
N ALA A 43 21.06 16.15 -1.25
CA ALA A 43 22.22 15.27 -1.02
C ALA A 43 21.89 14.01 -0.20
N LYS A 44 20.92 14.09 0.74
CA LYS A 44 20.46 12.93 1.55
C LYS A 44 19.37 12.11 0.88
N GLU A 45 18.71 12.67 -0.14
CA GLU A 45 17.62 12.02 -0.88
C GLU A 45 17.99 10.65 -1.41
N ASP A 46 19.16 10.53 -2.05
CA ASP A 46 19.58 9.30 -2.70
C ASP A 46 19.91 8.17 -1.72
N SER A 47 20.41 8.46 -0.52
CA SER A 47 20.67 7.44 0.50
C SER A 47 19.38 7.00 1.16
N ASP A 48 18.55 7.94 1.60
CA ASP A 48 17.35 7.64 2.38
C ASP A 48 16.31 6.90 1.54
N ALA A 49 16.18 7.27 0.25
CA ALA A 49 15.33 6.58 -0.71
C ALA A 49 15.81 5.15 -0.98
N LYS A 50 17.12 4.93 -1.16
CA LYS A 50 17.70 3.59 -1.37
C LYS A 50 17.49 2.69 -0.17
N GLU A 51 17.71 3.20 1.03
CA GLU A 51 17.49 2.43 2.25
C GLU A 51 15.99 2.11 2.46
N LEU A 52 15.08 3.03 2.10
CA LEU A 52 13.64 2.77 2.14
C LEU A 52 13.25 1.67 1.14
N ILE A 53 13.75 1.73 -0.09
CA ILE A 53 13.49 0.73 -1.13
C ILE A 53 14.07 -0.63 -0.72
N THR A 54 15.25 -0.65 -0.11
CA THR A 54 15.88 -1.88 0.41
C THR A 54 15.01 -2.49 1.51
N ALA A 55 14.62 -1.70 2.53
CA ALA A 55 13.75 -2.18 3.59
C ALA A 55 12.36 -2.63 3.08
N PHE A 56 11.86 -2.02 2.01
CA PHE A 56 10.64 -2.45 1.34
C PHE A 56 10.79 -3.82 0.67
N ASN A 57 11.90 -4.05 -0.04
CA ASN A 57 12.19 -5.36 -0.62
C ASN A 57 12.35 -6.43 0.47
N ASP A 58 13.09 -6.13 1.53
CA ASP A 58 13.30 -7.04 2.66
C ASP A 58 11.97 -7.50 3.30
N VAL A 59 10.96 -6.61 3.38
CA VAL A 59 9.63 -6.97 3.89
C VAL A 59 8.91 -7.92 2.93
N ASN A 60 8.88 -7.61 1.62
CA ASN A 60 8.24 -8.49 0.63
C ASN A 60 8.93 -9.86 0.55
N GLU A 61 10.26 -9.90 0.55
CA GLU A 61 11.05 -11.13 0.54
C GLU A 61 10.82 -11.97 1.80
N ALA A 62 10.79 -11.34 2.98
CA ALA A 62 10.52 -12.05 4.22
C ALA A 62 9.09 -12.65 4.27
N VAL A 63 8.11 -12.04 3.62
CA VAL A 63 6.76 -12.61 3.49
C VAL A 63 6.78 -13.81 2.54
N ASP A 64 7.48 -13.74 1.42
CA ASP A 64 7.62 -14.84 0.46
C ASP A 64 8.34 -16.05 1.07
N ASP A 65 9.46 -15.81 1.76
CA ASP A 65 10.20 -16.82 2.53
C ASP A 65 9.32 -17.49 3.58
N LEU A 66 8.53 -16.70 4.32
CA LEU A 66 7.60 -17.24 5.30
C LEU A 66 6.51 -18.08 4.64
N ALA A 67 5.98 -17.65 3.50
CA ALA A 67 4.96 -18.40 2.77
C ALA A 67 5.49 -19.75 2.28
N TYR A 68 6.75 -19.79 1.82
CA TYR A 68 7.45 -21.02 1.49
C TYR A 68 7.57 -21.95 2.71
N LEU A 69 8.11 -21.44 3.83
CA LEU A 69 8.32 -22.21 5.06
C LEU A 69 7.01 -22.72 5.69
N ILE A 70 5.93 -21.94 5.60
CA ILE A 70 4.61 -22.38 6.06
C ILE A 70 4.07 -23.47 5.12
N SER A 71 4.23 -23.31 3.80
CA SER A 71 3.77 -24.32 2.84
C SER A 71 4.48 -25.66 3.03
N GLU A 72 5.79 -25.65 3.33
CA GLU A 72 6.57 -26.85 3.67
C GLU A 72 6.14 -27.52 4.99
N ALA A 73 5.41 -26.83 5.86
CA ALA A 73 4.96 -27.41 7.12
C ALA A 73 3.78 -28.38 6.96
N PHE A 74 3.08 -28.33 5.82
CA PHE A 74 1.96 -29.23 5.52
C PHE A 74 2.46 -30.55 4.93
N ASP A 75 1.70 -31.62 5.20
CA ASP A 75 1.96 -32.91 4.54
C ASP A 75 1.62 -32.79 3.05
N GLN A 76 2.50 -33.30 2.19
CA GLN A 76 2.27 -33.32 0.75
C GLN A 76 0.99 -34.09 0.37
N HIS A 77 0.63 -35.12 1.14
CA HIS A 77 -0.62 -35.84 0.97
C HIS A 77 -1.83 -34.91 1.13
N ASP A 78 -1.82 -34.04 2.14
CA ASP A 78 -2.92 -33.09 2.41
C ASP A 78 -3.00 -32.01 1.33
N LEU A 79 -1.86 -31.61 0.74
CA LEU A 79 -1.81 -30.55 -0.26
C LEU A 79 -2.10 -31.01 -1.69
N SER A 80 -1.82 -32.28 -2.00
CA SER A 80 -2.04 -32.88 -3.32
C SER A 80 -3.52 -33.12 -3.66
N PHE A 81 -4.43 -32.87 -2.70
CA PHE A 81 -5.86 -33.05 -2.90
C PHE A 81 -6.40 -32.02 -3.89
N ALA A 82 -7.12 -32.52 -4.91
CA ALA A 82 -7.78 -31.66 -5.89
C ALA A 82 -8.91 -30.86 -5.22
N LEU A 83 -9.04 -29.58 -5.58
CA LEU A 83 -10.15 -28.78 -5.11
C LEU A 83 -11.45 -29.34 -5.71
N ALA A 84 -12.37 -29.80 -4.86
CA ALA A 84 -13.64 -30.41 -5.24
C ALA A 84 -14.83 -29.52 -4.83
N ASP A 85 -16.02 -29.72 -5.40
CA ASP A 85 -17.21 -28.90 -5.09
C ASP A 85 -17.58 -28.98 -3.60
N GLU A 86 -17.39 -30.16 -3.00
CA GLU A 86 -17.66 -30.45 -1.60
C GLU A 86 -16.74 -29.67 -0.65
N THR A 87 -15.50 -29.36 -1.05
CA THR A 87 -14.54 -28.60 -0.23
C THR A 87 -14.58 -27.10 -0.55
N ILE A 88 -14.70 -26.74 -1.83
CA ILE A 88 -14.71 -25.35 -2.30
C ILE A 88 -15.95 -24.60 -1.83
N ARG A 89 -17.15 -25.20 -1.89
CA ARG A 89 -18.39 -24.47 -1.58
C ARG A 89 -18.44 -24.02 -0.11
N PRO A 90 -18.14 -24.88 0.89
CA PRO A 90 -18.01 -24.44 2.28
C PRO A 90 -16.88 -23.43 2.47
N ALA A 91 -15.72 -23.64 1.83
CA ALA A 91 -14.59 -22.71 1.93
C ALA A 91 -14.97 -21.30 1.45
N LEU A 92 -15.64 -21.18 0.30
CA LEU A 92 -16.09 -19.91 -0.27
C LEU A 92 -17.09 -19.14 0.62
N ALA A 93 -17.74 -19.80 1.58
CA ALA A 93 -18.63 -19.15 2.53
C ALA A 93 -17.89 -18.44 3.67
N VAL A 94 -16.69 -18.92 4.02
CA VAL A 94 -15.93 -18.45 5.20
C VAL A 94 -14.67 -17.68 4.84
N VAL A 95 -14.07 -17.93 3.67
CA VAL A 95 -12.85 -17.24 3.22
C VAL A 95 -13.13 -15.76 2.94
N PRO A 96 -12.15 -14.88 3.20
CA PRO A 96 -12.22 -13.48 2.80
C PRO A 96 -12.52 -13.29 1.31
N ASP A 97 -13.30 -12.24 0.97
CA ASP A 97 -13.74 -11.97 -0.41
C ASP A 97 -12.58 -11.88 -1.40
N PHE A 98 -11.45 -11.31 -0.97
CA PHE A 98 -10.27 -11.14 -1.81
C PHE A 98 -9.58 -12.45 -2.22
N LEU A 99 -9.87 -13.58 -1.55
CA LEU A 99 -9.36 -14.91 -1.93
C LEU A 99 -10.34 -15.72 -2.79
N LYS A 100 -11.61 -15.32 -2.84
CA LYS A 100 -12.66 -16.11 -3.53
C LYS A 100 -12.38 -16.28 -5.02
N SER A 101 -11.83 -15.24 -5.67
CA SER A 101 -11.46 -15.30 -7.09
C SER A 101 -10.36 -16.34 -7.33
N LEU A 102 -9.31 -16.33 -6.51
CA LEU A 102 -8.24 -17.33 -6.58
C LEU A 102 -8.79 -18.76 -6.47
N LEU A 103 -9.59 -19.04 -5.43
CA LEU A 103 -10.14 -20.37 -5.20
C LEU A 103 -11.08 -20.84 -6.30
N LYS A 104 -11.99 -19.97 -6.76
CA LYS A 104 -12.92 -20.28 -7.87
C LYS A 104 -12.18 -20.60 -9.16
N VAL A 105 -11.12 -19.84 -9.45
CA VAL A 105 -10.36 -20.01 -10.69
C VAL A 105 -9.50 -21.27 -10.62
N SER A 106 -8.85 -21.54 -9.48
CA SER A 106 -8.11 -22.79 -9.26
C SER A 106 -9.02 -24.02 -9.38
N TYR A 107 -10.18 -24.01 -8.70
CA TYR A 107 -11.19 -25.06 -8.80
C TYR A 107 -11.63 -25.35 -10.25
N LYS A 108 -11.93 -24.31 -11.03
CA LYS A 108 -12.35 -24.45 -12.44
C LYS A 108 -11.27 -25.00 -13.36
N ASN A 109 -10.02 -25.04 -12.90
CA ASN A 109 -8.87 -25.51 -13.66
C ASN A 109 -8.24 -26.74 -13.01
N ASP A 110 -9.02 -27.50 -12.22
CA ASP A 110 -8.59 -28.73 -11.55
C ASP A 110 -7.34 -28.56 -10.67
N GLY A 111 -7.16 -27.36 -10.11
CA GLY A 111 -6.03 -27.04 -9.24
C GLY A 111 -6.12 -27.75 -7.88
N ALA A 112 -4.96 -28.00 -7.30
CA ALA A 112 -4.83 -28.59 -5.97
C ALA A 112 -4.66 -27.50 -4.90
N VAL A 113 -4.69 -27.89 -3.62
CA VAL A 113 -4.44 -26.97 -2.50
C VAL A 113 -3.03 -26.39 -2.57
N GLU A 114 -2.03 -27.18 -2.99
CA GLU A 114 -0.65 -26.72 -3.19
C GLU A 114 -0.51 -25.54 -4.17
N ASP A 115 -1.38 -25.45 -5.19
CA ASP A 115 -1.32 -24.40 -6.21
C ASP A 115 -1.72 -23.03 -5.66
N VAL A 116 -2.58 -23.02 -4.63
CA VAL A 116 -3.16 -21.81 -4.06
C VAL A 116 -2.59 -21.44 -2.71
N LEU A 117 -2.00 -22.40 -1.97
CA LEU A 117 -1.57 -22.20 -0.59
C LEU A 117 -0.52 -21.08 -0.45
N GLY A 118 0.58 -21.15 -1.20
CA GLY A 118 1.64 -20.13 -1.16
C GLY A 118 1.11 -18.72 -1.48
N PRO A 119 0.46 -18.51 -2.65
CA PRO A 119 -0.16 -17.22 -2.98
C PRO A 119 -1.18 -16.74 -1.94
N MET A 120 -1.95 -17.64 -1.35
CA MET A 120 -2.91 -17.32 -0.30
C MET A 120 -2.23 -16.83 0.98
N ILE A 121 -1.15 -17.48 1.41
CA ILE A 121 -0.36 -17.04 2.57
C ILE A 121 0.21 -15.64 2.34
N CYS A 122 0.84 -15.41 1.18
CA CYS A 122 1.35 -14.09 0.81
C CYS A 122 0.23 -13.05 0.79
N CYS A 123 -0.91 -13.36 0.18
CA CYS A 123 -2.05 -12.46 0.11
C CYS A 123 -2.60 -12.10 1.49
N LEU A 124 -2.80 -13.10 2.37
CA LEU A 124 -3.32 -12.89 3.71
C LEU A 124 -2.40 -11.99 4.54
N LEU A 125 -1.09 -12.27 4.54
CA LEU A 125 -0.15 -11.48 5.32
C LEU A 125 0.00 -10.06 4.76
N HIS A 126 0.12 -9.88 3.45
CA HIS A 126 0.22 -8.55 2.85
C HIS A 126 -1.07 -7.72 3.05
N CYS A 127 -2.25 -8.31 2.91
CA CYS A 127 -3.51 -7.63 3.21
C CYS A 127 -3.58 -7.20 4.69
N ASN A 128 -3.16 -8.07 5.59
CA ASN A 128 -3.14 -7.79 7.02
C ASN A 128 -2.15 -6.66 7.36
N LEU A 129 -0.91 -6.73 6.87
CA LEU A 129 0.09 -5.65 7.01
C LEU A 129 -0.43 -4.34 6.42
N PHE A 130 -1.05 -4.38 5.24
CA PHE A 130 -1.59 -3.18 4.60
C PHE A 130 -2.70 -2.54 5.44
N GLN A 131 -3.67 -3.31 5.89
CA GLN A 131 -4.79 -2.82 6.69
C GLN A 131 -4.34 -2.21 8.03
N HIS A 132 -3.39 -2.84 8.72
CA HIS A 132 -2.99 -2.44 10.06
C HIS A 132 -1.82 -1.42 10.11
N ILE A 133 -1.05 -1.31 9.03
CA ILE A 133 0.17 -0.46 8.99
C ILE A 133 0.09 0.55 7.85
N PHE A 134 0.02 0.08 6.61
CA PHE A 134 0.32 0.93 5.44
C PHE A 134 -0.84 1.81 4.96
N ALA A 135 -2.08 1.34 5.11
CA ALA A 135 -3.29 2.09 4.76
C ALA A 135 -3.58 3.24 5.74
N LEU A 136 -3.01 3.17 6.95
CA LEU A 136 -3.25 4.13 8.01
C LEU A 136 -2.28 5.32 7.94
N TRP A 137 -2.69 6.43 8.56
CA TRP A 137 -1.82 7.60 8.70
C TRP A 137 -0.61 7.25 9.55
N SER A 138 -0.85 6.63 10.72
CA SER A 138 0.12 5.95 11.58
C SER A 138 -0.45 4.60 11.99
N PRO A 139 0.36 3.54 12.10
CA PRO A 139 -0.08 2.25 12.64
C PRO A 139 -0.71 2.42 14.03
N GLY A 140 -1.76 1.65 14.33
CA GLY A 140 -2.45 1.69 15.63
C GLY A 140 -3.34 2.93 15.90
N ILE A 141 -3.36 3.91 14.99
CA ILE A 141 -4.18 5.11 15.15
C ILE A 141 -5.67 4.79 14.99
N SER A 142 -6.54 5.52 15.71
CA SER A 142 -7.99 5.37 15.55
C SER A 142 -8.47 5.87 14.19
N SER A 143 -9.52 5.24 13.64
CA SER A 143 -10.10 5.59 12.33
C SER A 143 -10.45 7.09 12.21
N GLY A 144 -11.07 7.69 13.23
CA GLY A 144 -11.40 9.12 13.21
C GLY A 144 -10.17 10.03 13.09
N ARG A 145 -9.08 9.72 13.80
CA ARG A 145 -7.82 10.47 13.69
C ARG A 145 -7.11 10.21 12.37
N HIS A 146 -7.13 8.97 11.89
CA HIS A 146 -6.60 8.62 10.57
C HIS A 146 -7.23 9.47 9.46
N HIS A 147 -8.58 9.50 9.40
CA HIS A 147 -9.29 10.29 8.40
C HIS A 147 -9.00 11.78 8.53
N ALA A 148 -9.01 12.33 9.74
CA ALA A 148 -8.70 13.74 9.97
C ALA A 148 -7.28 14.10 9.49
N CYS A 149 -6.28 13.30 9.82
CA CYS A 149 -4.89 13.54 9.39
C CYS A 149 -4.73 13.43 7.88
N LEU A 150 -5.36 12.42 7.26
CA LEU A 150 -5.30 12.22 5.81
C LEU A 150 -5.94 13.39 5.06
N SER A 151 -7.15 13.81 5.44
CA SER A 151 -7.84 14.94 4.81
C SER A 151 -7.07 16.25 4.97
N LEU A 152 -6.50 16.52 6.15
CA LEU A 152 -5.64 17.69 6.36
C LEU A 152 -4.39 17.61 5.48
N TYR A 153 -3.79 16.43 5.36
CA TYR A 153 -2.60 16.26 4.52
C TYR A 153 -2.90 16.52 3.04
N GLU A 154 -4.03 16.02 2.54
CA GLU A 154 -4.45 16.26 1.16
C GLU A 154 -4.60 17.75 0.84
N LEU A 155 -5.16 18.53 1.78
CA LEU A 155 -5.27 19.99 1.68
C LEU A 155 -3.89 20.66 1.64
N VAL A 156 -2.96 20.23 2.50
CA VAL A 156 -1.59 20.76 2.52
C VAL A 156 -0.88 20.44 1.19
N ARG A 157 -0.89 19.18 0.75
CA ARG A 157 -0.26 18.75 -0.51
C ARG A 157 -0.85 19.43 -1.74
N ALA A 158 -2.09 19.95 -1.67
CA ALA A 158 -2.73 20.62 -2.79
C ALA A 158 -2.27 22.08 -2.95
N ARG A 159 -1.69 22.66 -1.89
CA ARG A 159 -1.36 24.09 -1.84
C ARG A 159 0.13 24.35 -1.63
N GLU A 160 0.84 23.39 -1.05
CA GLU A 160 2.25 23.53 -0.71
C GLU A 160 3.13 22.62 -1.59
N PRO A 161 4.36 23.06 -1.92
CA PRO A 161 5.36 22.21 -2.56
C PRO A 161 5.80 21.05 -1.65
N GLN A 162 6.44 20.05 -2.26
CA GLN A 162 6.77 18.77 -1.60
C GLN A 162 7.60 18.92 -0.33
N ASP A 163 8.58 19.84 -0.30
CA ASP A 163 9.44 20.10 0.86
C ASP A 163 8.63 20.50 2.09
N ARG A 164 7.67 21.41 1.92
CA ARG A 164 6.79 21.89 2.99
C ARG A 164 5.76 20.83 3.38
N ALA A 165 5.15 20.16 2.40
CA ALA A 165 4.20 19.09 2.65
C ALA A 165 4.86 17.92 3.41
N ALA A 166 6.05 17.47 2.97
CA ALA A 166 6.82 16.43 3.64
C ALA A 166 7.18 16.83 5.08
N ARG A 167 7.51 18.11 5.31
CA ARG A 167 7.79 18.62 6.65
C ARG A 167 6.57 18.54 7.57
N TRP A 168 5.42 19.00 7.08
CA TRP A 168 4.16 18.90 7.80
C TRP A 168 3.82 17.44 8.13
N ARG A 169 3.94 16.54 7.14
CA ARG A 169 3.68 15.11 7.29
C ARG A 169 4.54 14.50 8.39
N SER A 170 5.85 14.74 8.34
CA SER A 170 6.81 14.21 9.32
C SER A 170 6.47 14.67 10.75
N MET A 171 6.26 15.98 10.95
CA MET A 171 5.91 16.52 12.26
C MET A 171 4.58 15.97 12.77
N THR A 172 3.55 15.95 11.92
CA THR A 172 2.23 15.42 12.30
C THR A 172 2.29 13.93 12.62
N TYR A 173 3.01 13.14 11.81
CA TYR A 173 3.18 11.71 12.04
C TYR A 173 3.86 11.43 13.39
N GLN A 174 4.97 12.09 13.69
CA GLN A 174 5.71 11.90 14.95
C GLN A 174 4.90 12.26 16.20
N ASN A 175 3.88 13.13 16.07
CA ASN A 175 3.09 13.60 17.20
C ASN A 175 1.67 13.00 17.25
N CYS A 176 1.27 12.20 16.27
CA CYS A 176 -0.11 11.70 16.21
C CYS A 176 -0.41 10.54 17.17
N ASP A 177 0.62 9.77 17.55
CA ASP A 177 0.51 8.68 18.53
C ASP A 177 1.84 8.41 19.26
N PRO A 178 2.25 9.27 20.21
CA PRO A 178 3.52 9.12 20.93
C PRO A 178 3.57 7.91 21.88
N GLY A 179 2.44 7.25 22.13
CA GLY A 179 2.33 6.08 23.01
C GLY A 179 2.15 4.76 22.28
N ARG A 180 2.44 4.70 20.97
CA ARG A 180 2.25 3.52 20.14
C ARG A 180 3.07 2.34 20.68
N ASP A 181 2.39 1.23 20.99
CA ASP A 181 3.00 -0.02 21.41
C ASP A 181 3.18 -0.95 20.20
N ASP A 182 4.36 -0.84 19.57
CA ASP A 182 4.70 -1.59 18.36
C ASP A 182 4.74 -3.10 18.60
N ALA A 183 5.15 -3.53 19.80
CA ALA A 183 5.24 -4.95 20.14
C ALA A 183 3.84 -5.56 20.25
N ARG A 184 2.92 -4.88 20.93
CA ARG A 184 1.52 -5.30 21.00
C ARG A 184 0.85 -5.29 19.62
N LEU A 185 1.08 -4.25 18.83
CA LEU A 185 0.51 -4.17 17.48
C LEU A 185 1.02 -5.32 16.59
N ALA A 186 2.32 -5.60 16.62
CA ALA A 186 2.89 -6.74 15.90
C ALA A 186 2.28 -8.07 16.34
N ALA A 187 2.08 -8.26 17.66
CA ALA A 187 1.43 -9.46 18.20
C ALA A 187 -0.01 -9.61 17.71
N THR A 188 -0.80 -8.53 17.69
CA THR A 188 -2.16 -8.54 17.12
C THR A 188 -2.17 -8.89 15.63
N ILE A 189 -1.23 -8.34 14.85
CA ILE A 189 -1.11 -8.68 13.43
C ILE A 189 -0.80 -10.17 13.25
N ALA A 190 0.10 -10.73 14.05
CA ALA A 190 0.41 -12.16 13.99
C ALA A 190 -0.79 -13.04 14.36
N GLU A 191 -1.49 -12.71 15.44
CA GLU A 191 -2.72 -13.40 15.86
C GLU A 191 -3.77 -13.39 14.75
N THR A 192 -4.13 -12.20 14.24
CA THR A 192 -5.10 -12.05 13.14
C THR A 192 -4.66 -12.79 11.88
N PHE A 193 -3.36 -12.81 11.56
CA PHE A 193 -2.84 -13.56 10.41
C PHE A 193 -3.08 -15.07 10.57
N PHE A 194 -2.74 -15.66 11.71
CA PHE A 194 -2.93 -17.10 11.91
C PHE A 194 -4.41 -17.49 12.04
N GLU A 195 -5.25 -16.63 12.62
CA GLU A 195 -6.71 -16.82 12.61
C GLU A 195 -7.26 -16.85 11.19
N LEU A 196 -6.90 -15.87 10.35
CA LEU A 196 -7.31 -15.81 8.95
C LEU A 196 -6.76 -16.99 8.14
N LEU A 197 -5.52 -17.39 8.38
CA LEU A 197 -4.91 -18.54 7.72
C LEU A 197 -5.64 -19.83 8.08
N ALA A 198 -5.90 -20.08 9.36
CA ALA A 198 -6.64 -21.25 9.81
C ALA A 198 -8.08 -21.25 9.25
N ALA A 199 -8.77 -20.12 9.30
CA ALA A 199 -10.13 -19.98 8.76
C ALA A 199 -10.18 -20.20 7.24
N SER A 200 -9.11 -19.84 6.51
CA SER A 200 -9.08 -19.95 5.05
C SER A 200 -8.59 -21.31 4.55
N VAL A 201 -7.62 -21.92 5.23
CA VAL A 201 -6.98 -23.17 4.78
C VAL A 201 -7.69 -24.40 5.33
N LYS A 202 -8.14 -24.39 6.59
CA LYS A 202 -8.79 -25.57 7.20
C LYS A 202 -9.95 -26.13 6.39
N PRO A 203 -10.86 -25.32 5.79
CA PRO A 203 -11.94 -25.84 4.95
C PRO A 203 -11.48 -26.47 3.62
N LEU A 204 -10.23 -26.23 3.21
CA LEU A 204 -9.66 -26.77 1.98
C LEU A 204 -8.94 -28.10 2.19
N LEU A 205 -8.62 -28.44 3.44
CA LEU A 205 -7.95 -29.68 3.79
C LEU A 205 -8.95 -30.85 3.84
N PRO A 206 -8.51 -32.09 3.56
CA PRO A 206 -9.36 -33.27 3.72
C PRO A 206 -9.78 -33.45 5.19
N GLU A 207 -10.93 -34.05 5.43
CA GLU A 207 -11.43 -34.33 6.80
C GLU A 207 -10.46 -35.19 7.63
N SER A 208 -9.64 -35.99 6.95
CA SER A 208 -8.59 -36.81 7.58
C SER A 208 -7.35 -36.02 8.00
N SER A 209 -7.21 -34.76 7.57
CA SER A 209 -6.05 -33.95 7.92
C SER A 209 -5.99 -33.70 9.42
N THR A 210 -4.85 -34.03 10.02
CA THR A 210 -4.57 -33.77 11.43
C THR A 210 -3.69 -32.53 11.62
N PHE A 211 -3.67 -31.62 10.64
CA PHE A 211 -2.80 -30.46 10.66
C PHE A 211 -3.12 -29.54 11.85
N ASP A 212 -2.10 -29.26 12.67
CA ASP A 212 -2.23 -28.46 13.88
C ASP A 212 -1.85 -26.99 13.61
N PHE A 213 -2.88 -26.17 13.37
CA PHE A 213 -2.72 -24.72 13.18
C PHE A 213 -2.20 -24.00 14.43
N THR A 214 -2.44 -24.54 15.63
CA THR A 214 -1.91 -23.97 16.88
C THR A 214 -0.41 -24.21 16.99
N ALA A 215 0.07 -25.41 16.65
CA ALA A 215 1.50 -25.69 16.55
C ALA A 215 2.18 -24.86 15.46
N LEU A 216 1.53 -24.68 14.30
CA LEU A 216 2.03 -23.80 13.24
C LEU A 216 2.20 -22.36 13.73
N ALA A 217 1.16 -21.80 14.38
CA ALA A 217 1.21 -20.46 14.94
C ALA A 217 2.33 -20.34 15.98
N ALA A 218 2.45 -21.30 16.91
CA ALA A 218 3.51 -21.30 17.92
C ALA A 218 4.92 -21.29 17.28
N LYS A 219 5.11 -21.99 16.16
CA LYS A 219 6.38 -22.06 15.43
C LYS A 219 6.74 -20.74 14.73
N PHE A 220 5.77 -20.09 14.10
CA PHE A 220 6.04 -18.97 13.18
C PHE A 220 5.60 -17.57 13.68
N THR A 221 4.96 -17.48 14.84
CA THR A 221 4.52 -16.18 15.43
C THR A 221 5.67 -15.19 15.60
N SER A 222 6.84 -15.65 16.05
CA SER A 222 8.01 -14.77 16.21
C SER A 222 8.49 -14.18 14.87
N THR A 223 8.41 -14.95 13.78
CA THR A 223 8.75 -14.49 12.42
C THR A 223 7.74 -13.46 11.92
N VAL A 224 6.44 -13.72 12.08
CA VAL A 224 5.39 -12.76 11.68
C VAL A 224 5.52 -11.45 12.47
N ASN A 225 5.77 -11.54 13.79
CA ASN A 225 6.04 -10.36 14.61
C ASN A 225 7.23 -9.56 14.09
N LYS A 226 8.32 -10.23 13.70
CA LYS A 226 9.50 -9.57 13.13
C LYS A 226 9.18 -8.87 11.80
N ILE A 227 8.41 -9.52 10.92
CA ILE A 227 7.96 -8.91 9.65
C ILE A 227 7.10 -7.68 9.93
N ALA A 228 6.14 -7.78 10.86
CA ALA A 228 5.28 -6.66 11.24
C ALA A 228 6.08 -5.48 11.82
N LEU A 229 7.06 -5.74 12.70
CA LEU A 229 7.95 -4.71 13.23
C LEU A 229 8.79 -4.05 12.14
N ASN A 230 9.29 -4.81 11.17
CA ASN A 230 10.01 -4.26 10.02
C ASN A 230 9.08 -3.40 9.14
N ALA A 231 7.84 -3.83 8.92
CA ALA A 231 6.83 -3.07 8.19
C ALA A 231 6.46 -1.76 8.91
N ILE A 232 6.34 -1.76 10.25
CA ILE A 232 6.13 -0.55 11.05
C ILE A 232 7.30 0.41 10.87
N ARG A 233 8.55 -0.07 11.02
CA ARG A 233 9.76 0.74 10.81
C ARG A 233 9.85 1.31 9.40
N LEU A 234 9.42 0.54 8.41
CA LEU A 234 9.35 0.98 7.02
C LEU A 234 8.33 2.11 6.84
N GLN A 235 7.14 1.99 7.43
CA GLN A 235 6.13 3.07 7.45
C GLN A 235 6.64 4.31 8.19
N ASP A 236 7.29 4.14 9.35
CA ASP A 236 7.91 5.23 10.10
C ASP A 236 8.94 5.95 9.23
N LYS A 237 9.81 5.21 8.55
CA LYS A 237 10.80 5.79 7.63
C LYS A 237 10.14 6.56 6.50
N ALA A 238 9.11 5.97 5.89
CA ALA A 238 8.39 6.57 4.77
C ALA A 238 7.67 7.87 5.16
N LYS A 239 7.12 7.97 6.38
CA LYS A 239 6.28 9.09 6.82
C LYS A 239 7.01 10.12 7.70
N ALA A 240 7.87 9.67 8.60
CA ALA A 240 8.58 10.51 9.57
C ALA A 240 9.86 11.16 9.02
N THR A 241 10.43 10.64 7.93
CA THR A 241 11.62 11.22 7.29
C THR A 241 11.24 12.33 6.30
N TYR A 242 12.10 13.34 6.16
CA TYR A 242 11.97 14.38 5.15
C TYR A 242 12.48 13.87 3.80
N LEU A 243 11.59 13.29 3.00
CA LEU A 243 11.92 12.71 1.70
C LEU A 243 11.44 13.61 0.56
N SER A 244 12.18 13.61 -0.55
CA SER A 244 11.85 14.33 -1.79
C SER A 244 10.63 13.78 -2.54
N PHE A 245 10.15 12.62 -2.12
CA PHE A 245 8.92 12.01 -2.60
C PHE A 245 8.09 11.53 -1.40
N ASP A 246 6.78 11.62 -1.56
CA ASP A 246 5.86 10.85 -0.76
C ASP A 246 5.85 9.41 -1.25
N TYR A 247 6.42 8.53 -0.44
CA TYR A 247 6.33 7.10 -0.64
C TYR A 247 5.01 6.59 -0.09
N GLU A 248 4.23 5.95 -0.96
CA GLU A 248 2.93 5.35 -0.64
C GLU A 248 2.96 3.88 -1.06
N PHE A 249 2.66 3.00 -0.12
CA PHE A 249 2.54 1.57 -0.38
C PHE A 249 1.15 1.28 -0.95
N PHE A 250 1.05 0.29 -1.83
CA PHE A 250 -0.24 -0.13 -2.38
C PHE A 250 -0.29 -1.64 -2.59
N LEU A 251 -1.50 -2.18 -2.64
CA LEU A 251 -1.77 -3.57 -3.02
C LEU A 251 -2.47 -3.63 -4.37
N ALA A 252 -2.20 -4.71 -5.10
CA ALA A 252 -3.01 -5.06 -6.25
C ALA A 252 -4.45 -5.37 -5.80
N GLN A 253 -5.43 -4.71 -6.41
CA GLN A 253 -6.84 -4.95 -6.10
C GLN A 253 -7.32 -6.22 -6.81
N TYR A 254 -7.97 -7.13 -6.09
CA TYR A 254 -8.51 -8.35 -6.69
C TYR A 254 -9.68 -8.03 -7.63
N GLY A 255 -9.80 -8.81 -8.70
CA GLY A 255 -10.89 -8.70 -9.66
C GLY A 255 -10.81 -7.51 -10.63
N VAL A 256 -9.76 -6.70 -10.55
CA VAL A 256 -9.50 -5.59 -11.49
C VAL A 256 -8.62 -6.04 -12.66
N PRO A 257 -8.65 -5.34 -13.81
CA PRO A 257 -7.76 -5.60 -14.94
C PRO A 257 -6.28 -5.54 -14.56
N PHE A 258 -5.49 -6.46 -15.11
CA PHE A 258 -4.05 -6.48 -14.92
C PHE A 258 -3.36 -5.46 -15.86
N GLU A 259 -2.83 -4.41 -15.26
CA GLU A 259 -2.05 -3.37 -15.94
C GLU A 259 -0.54 -3.55 -15.73
N ARG A 260 0.20 -3.91 -16.79
CA ARG A 260 1.65 -4.15 -16.74
C ARG A 260 2.49 -2.95 -16.29
N THR A 261 1.97 -1.74 -16.40
CA THR A 261 2.65 -0.51 -15.94
C THR A 261 2.69 -0.41 -14.42
N THR A 262 1.69 -1.00 -13.75
CA THR A 262 1.42 -0.86 -12.31
C THR A 262 1.75 -2.14 -11.56
N TYR A 263 1.55 -3.29 -12.20
CA TYR A 263 1.66 -4.61 -11.61
C TYR A 263 2.69 -5.50 -12.29
N GLU A 264 3.27 -6.39 -11.51
CA GLU A 264 4.13 -7.48 -11.96
C GLU A 264 3.39 -8.79 -11.72
N ALA A 265 3.38 -9.69 -12.71
CA ALA A 265 2.77 -11.00 -12.54
C ALA A 265 3.73 -11.88 -11.72
N SER A 266 3.21 -12.60 -10.73
CA SER A 266 3.99 -13.65 -10.05
C SER A 266 4.37 -14.76 -11.05
N ASP A 267 5.54 -15.36 -10.88
CA ASP A 267 6.12 -16.35 -11.80
C ASP A 267 5.21 -17.56 -12.09
N LYS A 268 4.27 -17.85 -11.19
CA LYS A 268 3.15 -18.78 -11.43
C LYS A 268 2.02 -18.09 -12.20
N VAL A 269 2.23 -17.75 -13.49
CA VAL A 269 1.10 -17.47 -14.39
C VAL A 269 0.47 -18.80 -14.74
N THR A 270 -0.47 -19.23 -13.92
CA THR A 270 -1.40 -20.25 -14.36
C THR A 270 -2.27 -19.63 -15.45
N HIS A 271 -2.20 -20.16 -16.66
CA HIS A 271 -3.10 -19.80 -17.76
C HIS A 271 -4.53 -20.27 -17.48
N TRP A 272 -4.99 -20.11 -16.24
CA TRP A 272 -6.31 -20.46 -15.80
C TRP A 272 -7.31 -19.60 -16.55
N LYS A 273 -8.08 -20.28 -17.40
CA LYS A 273 -9.14 -19.65 -18.18
C LYS A 273 -10.42 -19.76 -17.36
N PHE A 274 -11.13 -18.66 -17.21
CA PHE A 274 -12.43 -18.70 -16.58
C PHE A 274 -13.36 -17.65 -17.21
N GLN A 275 -14.67 -17.89 -17.10
CA GLN A 275 -15.68 -17.00 -17.66
C GLN A 275 -16.25 -16.05 -16.61
N ARG A 276 -16.45 -14.78 -17.00
CA ARG A 276 -17.16 -13.75 -16.21
C ARG A 276 -18.26 -13.13 -17.07
N SER A 277 -19.43 -12.91 -16.47
CA SER A 277 -20.48 -12.13 -17.13
C SER A 277 -20.11 -10.65 -17.13
N SER A 278 -20.21 -9.98 -18.27
CA SER A 278 -20.07 -8.53 -18.36
C SER A 278 -21.11 -7.96 -19.32
N ASP A 279 -21.67 -6.81 -18.93
CA ASP A 279 -22.59 -6.03 -19.76
C ASP A 279 -21.82 -5.00 -20.62
N THR A 280 -20.53 -4.77 -20.32
CA THR A 280 -19.71 -3.71 -20.94
C THR A 280 -18.57 -4.23 -21.81
N ILE A 281 -18.14 -5.48 -21.63
CA ILE A 281 -17.02 -6.07 -22.38
C ILE A 281 -17.59 -7.07 -23.40
N PRO A 282 -17.26 -6.94 -24.69
CA PRO A 282 -17.75 -7.84 -25.72
C PRO A 282 -17.48 -9.32 -25.40
N ALA A 283 -18.45 -10.16 -25.73
CA ALA A 283 -18.32 -11.61 -25.55
C ALA A 283 -17.16 -12.16 -26.37
N GLY A 284 -16.35 -13.03 -25.75
CA GLY A 284 -15.18 -13.65 -26.38
C GLY A 284 -13.89 -12.84 -26.26
N GLU A 285 -13.93 -11.61 -25.73
CA GLU A 285 -12.71 -10.89 -25.37
C GLU A 285 -12.03 -11.49 -24.14
N TYR A 286 -10.69 -11.46 -24.17
CA TYR A 286 -9.84 -11.91 -23.08
C TYR A 286 -9.29 -10.72 -22.31
N GLN A 287 -9.31 -10.81 -20.99
CA GLN A 287 -8.63 -9.85 -20.12
C GLN A 287 -7.92 -10.60 -19.00
N ASP A 288 -6.64 -10.29 -18.82
CA ASP A 288 -5.91 -10.75 -17.66
C ASP A 288 -6.40 -9.94 -16.44
N ILE A 289 -6.77 -10.63 -15.36
CA ILE A 289 -7.26 -10.01 -14.13
C ILE A 289 -6.42 -10.42 -12.93
N ILE A 290 -6.41 -9.58 -11.90
CA ILE A 290 -5.75 -9.89 -10.64
C ILE A 290 -6.62 -10.87 -9.83
N LEU A 291 -6.05 -12.01 -9.45
CA LEU A 291 -6.69 -13.02 -8.61
C LEU A 291 -6.41 -12.80 -7.13
N ALA A 292 -5.16 -12.48 -6.79
CA ALA A 292 -4.71 -12.19 -5.44
C ALA A 292 -3.41 -11.34 -5.47
N PRO A 293 -3.23 -10.36 -4.57
CA PRO A 293 -1.94 -9.72 -4.37
C PRO A 293 -0.95 -10.70 -3.72
N THR A 294 0.30 -10.71 -4.19
CA THR A 294 1.37 -11.56 -3.62
C THR A 294 2.55 -10.76 -3.08
N ALA A 295 2.68 -9.49 -3.46
CA ALA A 295 3.59 -8.54 -2.83
C ALA A 295 3.04 -7.11 -2.90
N LEU A 296 3.49 -6.25 -1.98
CA LEU A 296 3.17 -4.82 -2.01
C LEU A 296 3.86 -4.14 -3.20
N GLY A 297 3.31 -3.01 -3.63
CA GLY A 297 3.93 -2.06 -4.54
C GLY A 297 4.31 -0.75 -3.83
N LEU A 298 5.14 0.05 -4.48
CA LEU A 298 5.61 1.33 -3.96
C LEU A 298 5.44 2.45 -5.01
N LEU A 299 4.67 3.47 -4.66
CA LEU A 299 4.54 4.72 -5.41
C LEU A 299 5.42 5.80 -4.81
N ALA A 300 5.92 6.69 -5.65
CA ALA A 300 6.56 7.94 -5.25
C ALA A 300 5.81 9.10 -5.89
N THR A 301 5.34 10.03 -5.06
CA THR A 301 4.64 11.24 -5.51
C THR A 301 5.45 12.48 -5.14
N LYS A 302 5.58 13.43 -6.08
CA LYS A 302 6.26 14.72 -5.83
C LYS A 302 5.41 15.88 -6.31
N GLY A 303 5.11 16.79 -5.39
CA GLY A 303 4.48 18.09 -5.69
C GLY A 303 5.52 19.16 -6.03
N THR A 304 5.40 19.78 -7.20
CA THR A 304 6.27 20.87 -7.65
C THR A 304 5.48 22.14 -7.87
N LEU A 305 6.00 23.27 -7.40
CA LEU A 305 5.40 24.59 -7.65
C LEU A 305 5.69 25.02 -9.08
N GLY A 306 4.64 25.14 -9.89
CA GLY A 306 4.70 25.63 -11.25
C GLY A 306 4.91 27.16 -11.32
N PRO A 307 5.24 27.70 -12.50
CA PRO A 307 5.54 29.13 -12.69
C PRO A 307 4.35 30.05 -12.39
N LYS A 308 3.12 29.53 -12.40
CA LYS A 308 1.89 30.26 -12.05
C LYS A 308 1.49 30.14 -10.57
N GLY A 309 2.32 29.50 -9.75
CA GLY A 309 2.00 29.22 -8.35
C GLY A 309 1.08 28.01 -8.12
N GLU A 310 0.75 27.27 -9.17
CA GLU A 310 -0.04 26.02 -9.09
C GLU A 310 0.86 24.84 -8.70
N ILE A 311 0.36 23.92 -7.87
CA ILE A 311 1.07 22.69 -7.54
C ILE A 311 0.77 21.63 -8.60
N SER A 312 1.78 21.22 -9.37
CA SER A 312 1.71 20.04 -10.22
C SER A 312 2.21 18.81 -9.46
N ARG A 313 1.57 17.66 -9.67
CA ARG A 313 2.00 16.40 -9.06
C ARG A 313 2.49 15.42 -10.11
N SER A 314 3.66 14.87 -9.87
CA SER A 314 4.17 13.71 -10.60
C SER A 314 4.03 12.48 -9.72
N VAL A 315 3.52 11.39 -10.29
CA VAL A 315 3.40 10.08 -9.62
C VAL A 315 4.19 9.08 -10.43
N LYS A 316 5.01 8.28 -9.77
CA LYS A 316 5.80 7.22 -10.38
C LYS A 316 5.64 5.93 -9.59
N VAL A 317 5.41 4.83 -10.31
CA VAL A 317 5.56 3.48 -9.75
C VAL A 317 7.05 3.21 -9.60
N VAL A 318 7.53 3.17 -8.37
CA VAL A 318 8.94 2.85 -8.04
C VAL A 318 9.14 1.35 -8.09
N MET A 319 8.21 0.62 -7.45
CA MET A 319 8.15 -0.84 -7.45
C MET A 319 6.72 -1.26 -7.79
N ARG A 320 6.56 -2.19 -8.72
CA ARG A 320 5.25 -2.72 -9.09
C ARG A 320 4.78 -3.67 -8.00
N ALA A 321 3.49 -3.67 -7.68
CA ALA A 321 2.95 -4.69 -6.80
C ALA A 321 2.92 -6.03 -7.55
N LYS A 322 3.30 -7.12 -6.87
CA LYS A 322 3.19 -8.46 -7.46
C LYS A 322 1.79 -9.02 -7.23
N ALA A 323 1.26 -9.67 -8.25
CA ALA A 323 -0.05 -10.28 -8.20
C ALA A 323 -0.08 -11.62 -8.93
N LEU A 324 -0.90 -12.53 -8.43
CA LEU A 324 -1.32 -13.70 -9.17
C LEU A 324 -2.38 -13.27 -10.19
N VAL A 325 -2.20 -13.68 -11.44
CA VAL A 325 -3.00 -13.20 -12.58
C VAL A 325 -3.68 -14.39 -13.26
N GLY A 326 -4.97 -14.26 -13.55
CA GLY A 326 -5.75 -15.24 -14.29
C GLY A 326 -6.31 -14.66 -15.58
N ARG A 327 -6.52 -15.49 -16.60
CA ARG A 327 -7.08 -15.05 -17.89
C ARG A 327 -8.59 -15.23 -17.90
N CYS A 328 -9.32 -14.12 -17.93
CA CYS A 328 -10.77 -14.11 -18.01
C CYS A 328 -11.23 -14.05 -19.46
N THR A 329 -12.26 -14.82 -19.83
CA THR A 329 -13.03 -14.63 -21.06
C THR A 329 -14.43 -14.12 -20.69
N TYR A 330 -14.91 -13.09 -21.37
CA TYR A 330 -16.24 -12.54 -21.06
C TYR A 330 -17.35 -13.27 -21.83
N VAL A 331 -18.46 -13.53 -21.13
CA VAL A 331 -19.69 -14.07 -21.71
C VAL A 331 -20.84 -13.08 -21.49
N PRO A 332 -21.83 -13.00 -22.41
CA PRO A 332 -22.98 -12.14 -22.21
C PRO A 332 -23.70 -12.53 -20.91
N ARG A 333 -24.11 -11.55 -20.12
CA ARG A 333 -24.98 -11.82 -18.98
C ARG A 333 -26.30 -12.36 -19.52
N SER A 334 -26.59 -13.62 -19.19
CA SER A 334 -27.89 -14.19 -19.53
C SER A 334 -28.95 -13.43 -18.74
N PRO A 335 -30.03 -12.93 -19.36
CA PRO A 335 -31.10 -12.25 -18.62
C PRO A 335 -31.63 -13.23 -17.59
N THR A 336 -31.42 -12.92 -16.32
CA THR A 336 -32.01 -13.67 -15.21
C THR A 336 -33.52 -13.59 -15.36
N LYS A 337 -34.20 -14.74 -15.42
CA LYS A 337 -35.65 -14.84 -15.63
C LYS A 337 -36.51 -14.09 -14.58
N ASP A 338 -35.88 -13.54 -13.55
CA ASP A 338 -36.52 -12.87 -12.42
C ASP A 338 -36.25 -11.36 -12.35
N GLU A 339 -35.59 -10.74 -13.35
CA GLU A 339 -35.54 -9.26 -13.40
C GLU A 339 -36.87 -8.73 -13.95
N PRO A 340 -37.67 -7.99 -13.14
CA PRO A 340 -38.87 -7.33 -13.65
C PRO A 340 -38.46 -6.37 -14.76
N PRO A 341 -39.26 -6.25 -15.83
CA PRO A 341 -38.93 -5.40 -16.96
C PRO A 341 -38.63 -3.98 -16.46
N PRO A 342 -37.56 -3.33 -16.98
CA PRO A 342 -37.26 -1.96 -16.61
C PRO A 342 -38.50 -1.13 -16.95
N ASN A 343 -38.99 -0.38 -15.95
CA ASN A 343 -40.12 0.53 -16.11
C ASN A 343 -39.85 1.40 -17.34
N GLN A 344 -40.62 1.17 -18.40
CA GLN A 344 -40.71 2.05 -19.53
C GLN A 344 -41.56 3.24 -19.07
N GLU A 345 -40.91 4.34 -18.73
CA GLU A 345 -41.56 5.66 -18.68
C GLU A 345 -41.74 6.23 -20.09
#